data_AF-A0AA96W6J2-F1
#
_entry.id   AF-A0AA96W6J2-F1
#
_cell.length_a   1.000
_cell.length_b   1.000
_cell.length_c   1.000
_cell.angle_alpha   90.00
_cell.angle_beta   90.00
_cell.angle_gamma   90.00
#
_symmetry.space_group_name_H-M   'P 1'
#
loop_
_entity.id
_entity.type
_entity.pdbx_description
1 polymer ?
#
loop_
_entity_poly.entity_id
_entity_poly.type
_entity_poly.pdbx_seq_one_letter_code
_entity_poly.pdbx_strand_id
1 'polypeptide(L)'
;MSIIHAVLRWMLGIFVPGTGRRRKDARRAVHPTPVPEAPVPSASRLSTPRSPYSLDTNTPLDGAASPLVRPYLVAVEQEQARQSRRRLALVLAADFGIDLDRHVVGAEQVMAC
;
A
#
# COMPACT_ATOMS: atom_id res chain seq x y z
N MET A 1 8.73 34.83 -11.01
CA MET A 1 8.01 33.56 -11.21
C MET A 1 8.77 32.35 -10.60
N SER A 2 9.18 32.39 -9.32
CA SER A 2 9.87 31.23 -8.69
C SER A 2 9.24 30.77 -7.38
N ILE A 3 8.62 31.69 -6.62
CA ILE A 3 7.91 31.39 -5.37
C ILE A 3 6.74 30.41 -5.59
N ILE A 4 5.95 30.59 -6.65
CA ILE A 4 4.80 29.72 -6.93
C ILE A 4 5.27 28.29 -7.19
N HIS A 5 6.36 28.11 -7.95
CA HIS A 5 6.93 26.78 -8.21
C HIS A 5 7.58 26.16 -6.97
N ALA A 6 8.20 26.96 -6.11
CA ALA A 6 8.77 26.50 -4.85
C ALA A 6 7.68 26.00 -3.88
N VAL A 7 6.60 26.77 -3.73
CA VAL A 7 5.44 26.42 -2.91
C VAL A 7 4.72 25.20 -3.48
N LEU A 8 4.51 25.15 -4.81
CA LEU A 8 3.88 24.03 -5.48
C LEU A 8 4.68 22.73 -5.30
N ARG A 9 6.02 22.80 -5.40
CA ARG A 9 6.89 21.64 -5.22
C ARG A 9 6.92 21.17 -3.76
N TRP A 10 6.89 22.09 -2.80
CA TRP A 10 6.77 21.77 -1.38
C TRP A 10 5.44 21.08 -1.06
N MET A 11 4.33 21.62 -1.58
CA MET A 11 3.00 21.02 -1.46
C MET A 11 2.95 19.63 -2.10
N LEU A 12 3.45 19.44 -3.32
CA LEU A 12 3.47 18.12 -3.96
C LEU A 12 4.29 17.09 -3.16
N GLY A 13 5.37 17.50 -2.49
CA GLY A 13 6.17 16.61 -1.63
C GLY A 13 5.41 16.15 -0.38
N ILE A 14 4.42 16.91 0.07
CA ILE A 14 3.58 16.60 1.24
C ILE A 14 2.34 15.77 0.84
N PHE A 15 1.77 16.03 -0.34
CA PHE A 15 0.50 15.45 -0.77
C PHE A 15 0.62 14.25 -1.70
N VAL A 16 1.72 14.09 -2.43
CA VAL A 16 1.90 12.97 -3.33
C VAL A 16 2.74 11.90 -2.63
N PRO A 17 2.16 10.74 -2.27
CA PRO A 17 2.95 9.59 -1.84
C PRO A 17 3.98 9.34 -2.93
N GLY A 18 5.26 9.23 -2.56
CA GLY A 18 6.35 9.01 -3.51
C GLY A 18 5.98 7.90 -4.48
N THR A 19 5.55 8.28 -5.69
CA THR A 19 5.07 7.32 -6.68
C THR A 19 6.23 6.36 -6.91
N GLY A 20 6.01 5.07 -6.67
CA GLY A 20 7.02 4.01 -6.62
C GLY A 20 7.70 3.71 -7.96
N ARG A 21 8.07 4.74 -8.72
CA ARG A 21 8.81 4.70 -9.98
C ARG A 21 10.15 3.97 -9.85
N ARG A 22 10.71 3.87 -8.63
CA ARG A 22 11.89 3.05 -8.33
C ARG A 22 11.67 1.53 -8.39
N ARG A 23 10.46 1.03 -8.68
CA ARG A 23 10.22 -0.41 -8.93
C ARG A 23 10.14 -0.78 -10.41
N LYS A 24 10.45 0.12 -11.33
CA LYS A 24 10.56 -0.25 -12.76
C LYS A 24 11.87 -0.93 -13.12
N ASP A 25 12.93 -0.74 -12.31
CA ASP A 25 14.26 -1.26 -12.64
C ASP A 25 14.62 -2.59 -11.94
N ALA A 26 13.76 -3.09 -11.04
CA ALA A 26 14.07 -4.29 -10.24
C ALA A 26 13.65 -5.63 -10.88
N ARG A 27 13.17 -5.63 -12.14
CA ARG A 27 12.97 -6.86 -12.91
C ARG A 27 13.56 -6.73 -14.29
N ARG A 28 14.89 -6.62 -14.37
CA ARG A 28 15.57 -7.34 -15.44
C ARG A 28 15.50 -8.80 -15.04
N ALA A 29 14.48 -9.50 -15.52
CA ALA A 29 14.52 -10.95 -15.55
C ALA A 29 15.80 -11.31 -16.31
N VAL A 30 16.81 -11.78 -15.59
CA VAL A 30 17.93 -12.48 -16.22
C VAL A 30 17.27 -13.70 -16.84
N HIS A 31 17.05 -13.65 -18.16
CA HIS A 31 16.76 -14.86 -18.90
C HIS A 31 17.97 -15.78 -18.69
N PRO A 32 17.81 -16.96 -18.08
CA PRO A 32 18.88 -17.94 -18.12
C PRO A 32 19.09 -18.26 -19.60
N THR A 33 20.27 -17.93 -20.13
CA THR A 33 20.72 -18.45 -21.42
C THR A 33 20.71 -19.98 -21.32
N PRO A 34 19.99 -20.69 -22.22
CA PRO A 34 20.04 -22.14 -22.22
C PRO A 34 21.47 -22.57 -22.53
N VAL A 35 22.13 -23.16 -21.54
CA VAL A 35 23.38 -23.87 -21.75
C VAL A 35 23.05 -25.11 -22.60
N PRO A 36 23.82 -25.46 -23.64
CA PRO A 36 23.59 -26.68 -24.41
C PRO A 36 23.64 -27.89 -23.47
N GLU A 37 22.52 -28.59 -23.30
CA GLU A 37 22.44 -29.84 -22.54
C GLU A 37 23.30 -30.90 -23.23
N ALA A 38 24.36 -31.36 -22.56
CA ALA A 38 24.94 -32.66 -22.87
C ALA A 38 23.87 -33.75 -22.65
N PRO A 39 23.90 -34.89 -23.39
CA PRO A 39 22.91 -35.94 -23.22
C PRO A 39 22.95 -36.49 -21.78
N VAL A 40 22.03 -36.04 -20.94
CA VAL A 40 21.89 -36.52 -19.58
C VAL A 40 21.17 -37.87 -19.66
N PRO A 41 21.71 -38.97 -19.08
CA PRO A 41 20.98 -40.23 -19.01
C PRO A 41 19.62 -39.97 -18.35
N SER A 42 18.59 -40.64 -18.85
CA SER A 42 17.19 -40.51 -18.42
C SER A 42 17.05 -40.75 -16.91
N ALA A 43 17.27 -39.69 -16.14
CA ALA A 43 17.06 -39.69 -14.72
C ALA A 43 15.57 -39.96 -14.50
N SER A 44 15.27 -41.12 -13.90
CA SER A 44 13.96 -41.39 -13.32
C SER A 44 13.54 -40.18 -12.51
N ARG A 45 12.44 -39.52 -12.92
CA ARG A 45 11.95 -38.29 -12.30
C ARG A 45 11.76 -38.54 -10.80
N LEU A 46 12.74 -38.14 -10.00
CA LEU A 46 12.62 -38.21 -8.55
C LEU A 46 11.46 -37.31 -8.15
N SER A 47 10.63 -37.79 -7.23
CA SER A 47 9.60 -36.97 -6.60
C SER A 47 10.25 -35.69 -6.08
N THR A 48 9.74 -34.53 -6.52
CA THR A 48 10.25 -33.23 -6.08
C THR A 48 10.20 -33.19 -4.56
N PRO A 49 11.32 -32.91 -3.87
CA PRO A 49 11.33 -32.79 -2.41
C PRO A 49 10.26 -31.79 -1.96
N ARG A 50 9.28 -32.24 -1.17
CA ARG A 50 8.20 -31.41 -0.64
C ARG A 50 8.45 -31.08 0.83
N SER A 51 8.23 -29.83 1.19
CA SER A 51 8.21 -29.40 2.59
C SER A 51 6.97 -30.00 3.28
N PRO A 52 7.06 -30.43 4.55
CA PRO A 52 5.89 -30.88 5.32
C PRO A 52 4.77 -29.84 5.41
N TYR A 53 5.09 -28.57 5.15
CA TYR A 53 4.14 -27.45 5.20
C TYR A 53 3.62 -27.01 3.82
N SER A 54 4.00 -27.70 2.74
CA SER A 54 3.34 -27.48 1.45
C SER A 54 1.94 -28.09 1.54
N LEU A 55 0.96 -27.26 1.93
CA LEU A 55 -0.45 -27.57 1.71
C LEU A 55 -0.65 -27.97 0.24
N ASP A 56 -1.62 -28.87 0.02
CA ASP A 56 -1.94 -29.46 -1.28
C ASP A 56 -1.70 -28.48 -2.42
N THR A 57 -0.65 -28.75 -3.20
CA THR A 57 -0.19 -27.86 -4.29
C THR A 57 -1.27 -27.67 -5.37
N ASN A 58 -2.28 -28.54 -5.37
CA ASN A 58 -3.40 -28.56 -6.28
C ASN A 58 -4.64 -27.85 -5.76
N THR A 59 -4.69 -27.44 -4.49
CA THR A 59 -5.79 -26.65 -3.94
C THR A 59 -5.46 -25.18 -4.10
N PRO A 60 -6.14 -24.45 -5.01
CA PRO A 60 -5.91 -23.03 -5.16
C PRO A 60 -6.23 -22.34 -3.82
N LEU A 61 -5.28 -21.55 -3.31
CA LEU A 61 -5.53 -20.75 -2.13
C LEU A 61 -6.60 -19.70 -2.49
N ASP A 62 -7.79 -19.82 -1.89
CA ASP A 62 -8.84 -18.84 -2.08
C ASP A 62 -8.45 -17.54 -1.35
N GLY A 63 -8.02 -16.55 -2.14
CA GLY A 63 -7.67 -15.23 -1.63
C GLY A 63 -8.87 -14.44 -1.09
N ALA A 64 -10.11 -14.86 -1.40
CA ALA A 64 -11.32 -14.28 -0.83
C ALA A 64 -11.61 -14.83 0.58
N ALA A 65 -11.25 -16.09 0.84
CA ALA A 65 -11.40 -16.73 2.16
C ALA A 65 -10.47 -16.15 3.23
N SER A 66 -9.35 -15.53 2.83
CA SER A 66 -8.39 -14.90 3.74
C SER A 66 -7.98 -13.52 3.22
N PRO A 67 -8.66 -12.44 3.61
CA PRO A 67 -8.27 -11.09 3.20
C PRO A 67 -6.84 -10.80 3.69
N LEU A 68 -5.96 -10.44 2.77
CA LEU A 68 -4.59 -10.06 3.07
C LEU A 68 -4.57 -8.67 3.74
N VAL A 69 -5.00 -8.62 5.00
CA VAL A 69 -4.92 -7.41 5.82
C VAL A 69 -3.46 -7.19 6.17
N ARG A 70 -2.97 -5.97 5.91
CA ARG A 70 -1.64 -5.52 6.32
C ARG A 70 -1.84 -4.57 7.51
N PRO A 71 -1.72 -5.04 8.77
CA PRO A 71 -2.14 -4.25 9.95
C PRO A 71 -1.45 -2.89 10.05
N TYR A 72 -0.18 -2.82 9.62
CA TYR A 72 0.59 -1.58 9.59
C TYR A 72 0.10 -0.58 8.53
N LEU A 73 -0.48 -1.04 7.42
CA LEU A 73 -1.08 -0.12 6.44
C LEU A 73 -2.35 0.52 6.99
N VAL A 74 -3.17 -0.26 7.69
CA VAL A 74 -4.40 0.26 8.32
C VAL A 74 -4.05 1.39 9.30
N ALA A 75 -3.02 1.21 10.12
CA ALA A 75 -2.56 2.26 11.04
C ALA A 75 -2.06 3.52 10.30
N VAL A 76 -1.33 3.36 9.19
CA VAL A 76 -0.85 4.48 8.38
C VAL A 76 -2.01 5.22 7.72
N GLU A 77 -3.00 4.52 7.16
CA GLU A 77 -4.18 5.11 6.54
C GLU A 77 -5.04 5.89 7.55
N GLN A 78 -5.19 5.36 8.77
CA GLN A 78 -5.88 6.06 9.85
C GLN A 78 -5.19 7.37 10.23
N GLU A 79 -3.86 7.34 10.36
CA GLU A 79 -3.11 8.54 10.68
C GLU A 79 -3.17 9.58 9.55
N GLN A 80 -3.08 9.14 8.29
CA GLN A 80 -3.27 10.02 7.13
C GLN A 80 -4.67 10.65 7.11
N ALA A 81 -5.71 9.89 7.43
CA ALA A 81 -7.08 10.39 7.52
C ALA A 81 -7.25 11.41 8.66
N ARG A 82 -6.58 11.22 9.80
CA ARG A 82 -6.56 12.22 10.89
C ARG A 82 -5.86 13.49 10.46
N GLN A 83 -4.71 13.38 9.80
CA GLN A 83 -3.96 14.52 9.30
C GLN A 83 -4.72 15.31 8.23
N SER A 84 -5.41 14.63 7.31
CA SER A 84 -6.23 15.29 6.29
C SER A 84 -7.40 16.05 6.91
N ARG A 85 -8.08 15.46 7.90
CA ARG A 85 -9.15 16.12 8.66
C ARG A 85 -8.67 17.37 9.39
N ARG A 86 -7.53 17.30 10.09
CA ARG A 86 -6.95 18.48 10.78
C ARG A 86 -6.58 19.59 9.81
N ARG A 87 -5.98 19.26 8.67
CA ARG A 87 -5.66 20.26 7.64
C ARG A 87 -6.91 20.91 7.08
N LEU A 88 -7.96 20.13 6.83
CA LEU A 88 -9.24 20.65 6.38
C LEU A 88 -9.86 21.56 7.44
N ALA A 89 -9.84 21.16 8.71
CA ALA A 89 -10.32 21.99 9.82
C ALA A 89 -9.59 23.34 9.89
N LEU A 90 -8.26 23.35 9.72
CA LEU A 90 -7.48 24.59 9.68
C LEU A 90 -7.85 25.50 8.52
N VAL A 91 -8.02 24.94 7.30
CA VAL A 91 -8.43 25.71 6.12
C VAL A 91 -9.82 26.30 6.32
N LEU A 92 -10.77 25.49 6.81
CA LEU A 92 -12.12 25.96 7.09
C LEU A 92 -12.15 27.05 8.17
N ALA A 93 -11.34 26.92 9.22
CA ALA A 93 -11.25 27.93 10.27
C ALA A 93 -10.63 29.23 9.75
N ALA A 94 -9.56 29.15 8.95
CA ALA A 94 -8.83 30.33 8.48
C ALA A 94 -9.58 31.09 7.39
N ASP A 95 -10.13 30.40 6.40
CA ASP A 95 -10.72 31.04 5.22
C ASP A 95 -12.21 31.32 5.37
N PHE A 96 -12.91 30.49 6.17
CA PHE A 96 -14.36 30.55 6.33
C PHE A 96 -14.82 30.80 7.77
N GLY A 97 -13.91 30.82 8.75
CA GLY A 97 -14.26 30.97 10.16
C GLY A 97 -14.98 29.75 10.76
N ILE A 98 -14.96 28.60 10.09
CA ILE A 98 -15.64 27.37 10.52
C ILE A 98 -14.65 26.46 11.24
N ASP A 99 -14.77 26.38 12.56
CA ASP A 99 -13.91 25.54 13.41
C ASP A 99 -14.53 24.15 13.65
N LEU A 100 -13.93 23.12 13.04
CA LEU A 100 -14.33 21.73 13.21
C LEU A 100 -13.72 21.05 14.47
N ASP A 101 -12.66 21.63 15.05
CA ASP A 101 -11.97 21.06 16.21
C ASP A 101 -12.70 21.38 17.52
N ARG A 102 -13.50 22.45 17.52
CA ARG A 102 -14.20 22.91 18.74
C ARG A 102 -15.28 21.95 19.22
N HIS A 103 -16.07 21.26 18.38
CA HIS A 103 -17.27 20.52 18.84
C HIS A 103 -17.62 19.19 18.13
N VAL A 104 -16.80 18.12 18.28
CA VAL A 104 -17.31 16.73 18.20
C VAL A 104 -17.74 16.18 19.58
N VAL A 105 -17.69 17.00 20.63
CA VAL A 105 -18.24 16.65 21.97
C VAL A 105 -19.79 16.63 21.99
N GLY A 106 -20.48 17.02 20.90
CA GLY A 106 -21.95 17.05 20.84
C GLY A 106 -22.62 16.18 19.77
N ALA A 107 -21.88 15.50 18.89
CA ALA A 107 -22.48 14.80 17.74
C ALA A 107 -23.00 13.38 18.05
N GLU A 108 -22.63 12.78 19.18
CA GLU A 108 -23.17 11.48 19.62
C GLU A 108 -24.55 11.57 20.31
N GLN A 109 -25.06 12.76 20.63
CA GLN A 109 -26.31 12.91 21.39
C GLN A 109 -27.59 12.99 20.54
N VAL A 110 -27.53 13.00 19.20
CA VAL A 110 -28.73 13.18 18.35
C VAL A 110 -29.21 11.88 17.67
N MET A 111 -28.65 10.71 18.00
CA MET A 111 -29.14 9.41 17.50
C MET A 111 -29.74 8.52 18.60
N ALA A 112 -30.33 9.15 19.63
CA ALA A 112 -31.17 8.45 20.60
C ALA A 112 -32.41 9.31 20.92
N CYS A 113 -33.38 9.28 20.01
CA CYS A 113 -34.79 9.57 20.27
C CYS A 113 -35.61 8.69 19.34
#